data_AF-A0A530LLQ0-F1
#
_entry.id   AF-A0A530LLQ0-F1
#
_cell.length_a   1.000
_cell.length_b   1.000
_cell.length_c   1.000
_cell.angle_alpha   90.00
_cell.angle_beta   90.00
_cell.angle_gamma   90.00
#
_symmetry.space_group_name_H-M   'P 1'
#
loop_
_entity.id
_entity.type
_entity.pdbx_description
1 polymer ?
#
loop_
_entity_poly.entity_id
_entity_poly.type
_entity_poly.pdbx_seq_one_letter_code
_entity_poly.pdbx_strand_id
1 'polypeptide(L)' 'MNFVIEFYRSRDADEAILDRVSLEAPNLRAALQGAATLLHTLMMPQIPDRLRISNEDGAELYV' A
#
# COMPACT_ATOMS: atom_id res chain seq x y z
N MET A 1 -3.70 4.22 -14.76
CA MET A 1 -3.91 2.85 -14.24
C MET A 1 -4.26 2.99 -12.78
N ASN A 2 -5.11 2.13 -12.26
CA ASN A 2 -5.45 2.18 -10.85
C ASN A 2 -4.67 1.08 -10.11
N PHE A 3 -4.17 1.44 -8.94
CA PHE A 3 -3.40 0.58 -8.07
C PHE A 3 -4.10 0.52 -6.73
N VAL A 4 -4.07 -0.65 -6.10
CA VAL A 4 -4.50 -0.82 -4.73
C VAL A 4 -3.27 -0.90 -3.86
N ILE A 5 -3.13 0.03 -2.92
CA ILE A 5 -2.07 0.07 -1.93
C ILE A 5 -2.66 -0.38 -0.60
N GLU A 6 -2.08 -1.42 -0.01
CA GLU A 6 -2.45 -1.90 1.32
C GLU A 6 -1.26 -1.72 2.25
N PHE A 7 -1.50 -1.09 3.40
CA PHE A 7 -0.51 -0.89 4.45
C PHE A 7 -0.73 -1.90 5.55
N TYR A 8 0.34 -2.51 6.02
CA TYR A 8 0.28 -3.61 6.98
C TYR A 8 1.11 -3.33 8.22
N ARG A 9 0.70 -4.00 9.30
CA ARG A 9 1.58 -4.31 10.43
C ARG A 9 1.79 -5.81 10.48
N SER A 10 3.06 -6.19 10.55
CA SER A 10 3.54 -7.55 10.70
C SER A 10 3.99 -7.77 12.15
N ARG A 11 3.45 -8.77 12.84
CA ARG A 11 3.90 -9.19 14.17
C ARG A 11 4.02 -10.70 14.20
N ASP A 12 5.24 -11.19 14.31
CA ASP A 12 5.56 -12.63 14.28
C ASP A 12 4.93 -13.32 13.04
N ALA A 13 3.89 -14.15 13.25
CA ALA A 13 3.17 -14.85 12.19
C ALA A 13 1.87 -14.14 11.74
N ASP A 14 1.50 -13.03 12.37
CA ASP A 14 0.26 -12.31 12.11
C ASP A 14 0.48 -11.02 11.31
N GLU A 15 -0.29 -10.88 10.24
CA GLU A 15 -0.40 -9.64 9.47
C GLU A 15 -1.79 -9.03 9.67
N ALA A 16 -1.82 -7.70 9.84
CA ALA A 16 -3.07 -6.96 9.85
C ALA A 16 -2.98 -5.79 8.87
N ILE A 17 -4.02 -5.63 8.06
CA ILE A 17 -4.20 -4.46 7.20
C ILE A 17 -4.55 -3.27 8.12
N LEU A 18 -3.73 -2.22 8.03
CA LEU A 18 -3.95 -0.96 8.73
C LEU A 18 -4.82 -0.02 7.90
N ASP A 19 -4.59 0.04 6.59
CA ASP A 19 -5.37 0.84 5.65
C ASP A 19 -5.24 0.30 4.21
N ARG A 20 -6.21 0.64 3.36
CA ARG A 20 -6.26 0.28 1.95
C ARG A 20 -6.74 1.46 1.11
N VAL A 21 -5.91 1.88 0.15
CA VAL A 21 -6.18 3.05 -0.69
C VAL A 21 -6.09 2.67 -2.16
N SER A 22 -7.05 3.16 -2.96
CA SER A 22 -6.95 3.13 -4.43
C SER A 22 -6.23 4.39 -4.91
N LEU A 23 -5.21 4.21 -5.74
CA LEU A 23 -4.38 5.27 -6.28
C LEU A 23 -4.32 5.17 -7.80
N GLU A 24 -4.79 6.21 -8.48
CA GLU A 24 -4.56 6.36 -9.91
C GLU A 24 -3.13 6.86 -10.17
N ALA A 25 -2.38 6.12 -10.98
CA ALA A 25 -1.03 6.47 -11.38
C ALA A 25 -0.72 6.01 -12.83
N PRO A 26 0.23 6.65 -13.52
CA PRO A 26 0.59 6.28 -14.88
C PRO A 26 1.38 4.96 -14.96
N ASN A 27 2.04 4.53 -13.88
CA ASN A 27 2.83 3.30 -13.81
C ASN A 27 3.17 2.95 -12.35
N LEU A 28 3.73 1.74 -12.13
CA LEU A 28 4.10 1.25 -10.80
C LEU A 28 5.10 2.16 -10.08
N ARG A 29 6.06 2.76 -10.80
CA ARG A 29 7.04 3.68 -10.17
C ARG A 29 6.36 4.92 -9.59
N ALA A 30 5.42 5.50 -10.32
CA ALA A 30 4.62 6.61 -9.80
C ALA A 30 3.72 6.18 -8.63
N ALA A 31 3.17 4.95 -8.67
CA ALA A 31 2.40 4.40 -7.56
C ALA A 31 3.26 4.23 -6.29
N LEU A 32 4.51 3.78 -6.41
CA LEU A 32 5.46 3.69 -5.29
C LEU A 32 5.78 5.06 -4.68
N GLN A 33 5.97 6.09 -5.51
CA GLN A 33 6.16 7.47 -5.02
C GLN A 33 4.92 7.99 -4.29
N GLY A 34 3.73 7.67 -4.80
CA GLY A 34 2.46 7.98 -4.13
C GLY A 34 2.33 7.24 -2.79
N ALA A 35 2.64 5.95 -2.75
CA ALA A 35 2.63 5.15 -1.52
C ALA A 35 3.57 5.71 -0.44
N ALA A 36 4.78 6.14 -0.82
CA ALA A 36 5.72 6.78 0.10
C ALA A 36 5.17 8.11 0.66
N THR A 37 4.43 8.87 -0.15
CA THR A 37 3.76 10.09 0.33
C THR A 37 2.62 9.75 1.29
N LEU A 38 1.79 8.76 0.94
CA LEU A 38 0.67 8.28 1.75
C LEU A 38 1.10 7.75 3.11
N LEU A 39 2.27 7.11 3.19
CA LEU A 39 2.87 6.66 4.45
C LEU A 39 2.99 7.78 5.50
N HIS A 40 3.22 9.02 5.05
CA HIS A 40 3.41 10.18 5.91
C HIS A 40 2.15 11.04 6.08
N THR A 41 1.11 10.82 5.29
CA THR A 41 -0.10 11.67 5.28
C THR A 41 -1.35 10.94 5.72
N LEU A 42 -1.42 9.61 5.58
CA LEU A 42 -2.55 8.83 6.04
C LEU A 42 -2.56 8.76 7.57
N MET A 43 -3.71 9.08 8.15
CA MET A 43 -3.95 8.86 9.57
C MET A 43 -4.23 7.38 9.81
N MET A 44 -3.15 6.61 10.01
CA MET A 44 -3.22 5.19 10.32
C MET A 44 -3.21 4.95 11.84
N PRO A 45 -3.80 3.85 12.34
CA PRO A 45 -3.77 3.50 13.77
C PRO A 45 -2.36 3.38 14.35
N GLN A 46 -1.38 3.07 13.49
CA GLN A 46 0.04 2.99 13.80
C GLN A 46 0.86 3.08 12.50
N ILE A 47 2.18 3.23 12.63
CA ILE A 47 3.11 3.22 11.48
C ILE A 47 3.13 1.79 10.89
N PRO A 48 2.90 1.62 9.58
CA PRO A 48 3.03 0.33 8.92
C PRO A 48 4.50 -0.05 8.77
N ASP A 49 4.79 -1.35 8.81
CA ASP A 49 6.12 -1.93 8.58
C ASP A 49 6.26 -2.57 7.20
N ARG A 50 5.12 -2.76 6.50
CA ARG A 50 5.06 -3.36 5.17
C ARG A 50 3.94 -2.71 4.35
N LEU A 51 4.10 -2.75 3.03
CA LEU A 51 3.06 -2.34 2.09
C LEU A 51 2.98 -3.32 0.92
N ARG A 52 1.80 -3.47 0.34
CA ARG A 52 1.59 -4.21 -0.91
C ARG A 52 0.95 -3.31 -1.94
N ILE A 53 1.40 -3.41 -3.19
CA ILE A 53 0.74 -2.77 -4.33
C ILE A 53 0.24 -3.84 -5.29
N SER A 54 -1.04 -3.78 -5.62
CA SER A 54 -1.68 -4.64 -6.61
C SER A 54 -2.34 -3.81 -7.70
N ASN A 55 -2.60 -4.42 -8.86
CA ASN A 55 -3.49 -3.83 -9.86
C ASN A 55 -4.97 -4.05 -9.48
N GLU A 56 -5.90 -3.55 -10.30
CA GLU A 56 -7.34 -3.71 -10.08
C GLU A 56 -7.81 -5.17 -10.08
N ASP A 57 -7.09 -6.05 -10.79
CA ASP A 57 -7.37 -7.50 -10.85
C ASP A 57 -6.83 -8.26 -9.61
N GLY A 58 -6.18 -7.56 -8.68
CA GLY A 58 -5.57 -8.14 -7.48
C GLY A 58 -4.22 -8.82 -7.73
N ALA A 59 -3.64 -8.68 -8.93
CA ALA A 59 -2.29 -9.16 -9.19
C ALA A 59 -1.28 -8.31 -8.42
N GLU A 60 -0.46 -8.97 -7.60
CA GLU A 60 0.58 -8.32 -6.82
C GLU A 60 1.69 -7.82 -7.73
N LEU A 61 2.00 -6.52 -7.63
CA LEU A 61 3.04 -5.86 -8.42
C LEU A 61 4.26 -5.50 -7.56
N TYR A 62 4.06 -5.37 -6.24
CA TYR A 62 5.08 -5.05 -5.26
C TYR A 62 4.66 -5.52 -3.86
N VAL A 63 5.61 -6.06 -3.09
CA VAL A 63 5.48 -6.58 -1.71
C VAL A 63 6.74 -6.26 -0.93
#